data_AF-A0A920IND1-F1
#
_entry.id   AF-A0A920IND1-F1
#
_cell.length_a   1.000
_cell.length_b   1.000
_cell.length_c   1.000
_cell.angle_alpha   90.00
_cell.angle_beta   90.00
_cell.angle_gamma   90.00
#
_symmetry.space_group_name_H-M   'P 1'
#
loop_
_entity.id
_entity.type
_entity.pdbx_description
1 polymer ?
#
loop_
_entity_poly.entity_id
_entity_poly.type
_entity_poly.pdbx_seq_one_letter_code
_entity_poly.pdbx_strand_id
1 'polypeptide(L)'
;MVEEYLDAEGLRVVRSISLSEPDNRKVAQLDESKLAEHVATLGADSVDAVIASACVQMPSLKALRVLASEFRVPVVSASLCTAIEIASHLHLVTGHQSVGDLAKALVVGATA
;
A
#
# COMPACT_ATOMS: atom_id res chain seq x y z
N MET A 1 -11.76 -12.35 6.62
CA MET A 1 -12.52 -11.09 6.40
C MET A 1 -11.87 -10.19 5.34
N VAL A 2 -10.62 -9.69 5.49
CA VAL A 2 -9.97 -8.89 4.41
C VAL A 2 -9.49 -9.77 3.26
N GLU A 3 -8.78 -10.87 3.55
CA GLU A 3 -8.29 -11.78 2.51
C GLU A 3 -9.43 -12.41 1.70
N GLU A 4 -10.44 -12.92 2.40
CA GLU A 4 -11.66 -13.46 1.79
C GLU A 4 -12.37 -12.43 0.90
N TYR A 5 -12.39 -11.15 1.29
CA TYR A 5 -12.97 -10.09 0.48
C TYR A 5 -12.16 -9.86 -0.80
N LEU A 6 -10.83 -9.81 -0.70
CA LEU A 6 -9.95 -9.67 -1.86
C LEU A 6 -10.10 -10.87 -2.82
N ASP A 7 -10.13 -12.10 -2.30
CA ASP A 7 -10.33 -13.30 -3.10
C ASP A 7 -11.70 -13.28 -3.81
N ALA A 8 -12.75 -12.80 -3.13
CA ALA A 8 -14.08 -12.65 -3.72
C ALA A 8 -14.13 -11.61 -4.86
N GLU A 9 -13.30 -10.57 -4.79
CA GLU A 9 -13.09 -9.58 -5.86
C GLU A 9 -12.15 -10.10 -6.97
N GLY A 10 -11.76 -11.38 -6.92
CA GLY A 10 -10.91 -12.02 -7.92
C GLY A 10 -9.40 -11.77 -7.74
N LEU A 11 -9.00 -11.19 -6.59
CA LEU A 11 -7.60 -10.96 -6.25
C LEU A 11 -7.08 -12.08 -5.36
N ARG A 12 -6.26 -12.98 -5.92
CA ARG A 12 -5.65 -14.07 -5.15
C ARG A 12 -4.65 -13.52 -4.12
N VAL A 13 -4.93 -13.72 -2.83
CA VAL A 13 -3.96 -13.42 -1.77
C VAL A 13 -2.94 -14.55 -1.64
N VAL A 14 -1.68 -14.29 -2.00
CA VAL A 14 -0.61 -15.31 -1.93
C VAL A 14 -0.08 -15.49 -0.50
N ARG A 15 -0.01 -14.41 0.26
CA ARG A 15 0.55 -14.36 1.61
C ARG A 15 0.10 -13.08 2.33
N SER A 16 -0.04 -13.14 3.64
CA SER A 16 -0.48 -12.03 4.48
C SER A 16 0.20 -12.05 5.85
N ILE A 17 0.21 -10.90 6.52
CA ILE A 17 0.63 -10.76 7.92
C ILE A 17 -0.38 -9.88 8.65
N SER A 18 -0.67 -10.22 9.91
CA SER A 18 -1.48 -9.41 10.81
C SER A 18 -0.69 -9.10 12.07
N LEU A 19 -0.63 -7.82 12.45
CA LEU A 19 -0.02 -7.38 13.71
C LEU A 19 -0.93 -7.62 14.92
N SER A 20 -2.18 -8.07 14.70
CA SER A 20 -3.13 -8.50 15.72
C SER A 20 -3.36 -7.47 16.86
N GLU A 21 -3.31 -6.17 16.55
CA GLU A 21 -3.62 -5.09 17.48
C GLU A 21 -5.08 -4.65 17.32
N PRO A 22 -5.98 -4.93 18.29
CA PRO A 22 -7.39 -4.58 18.21
C PRO A 22 -7.69 -3.13 18.59
N ASP A 23 -6.81 -2.42 19.32
CA ASP A 23 -7.03 -1.03 19.72
C ASP A 23 -6.57 -0.07 18.62
N ASN A 24 -7.54 0.57 17.96
CA ASN A 24 -7.28 1.49 16.86
C ASN A 24 -6.35 2.66 17.25
N ARG A 25 -6.33 3.07 18.53
CA ARG A 25 -5.40 4.11 19.00
C ARG A 25 -3.96 3.61 19.03
N LYS A 26 -3.76 2.34 19.37
CA LYS A 26 -2.44 1.69 19.35
C LYS A 26 -2.00 1.41 17.92
N VAL A 27 -2.90 1.01 17.03
CA VAL A 27 -2.62 0.88 15.59
C VAL A 27 -2.06 2.20 15.02
N ALA A 28 -2.65 3.33 15.39
CA ALA A 28 -2.20 4.66 14.97
C ALA A 28 -0.78 5.02 15.48
N GLN A 29 -0.33 4.37 16.55
CA GLN A 29 0.96 4.61 17.21
C GLN A 29 2.01 3.56 16.82
N LEU A 30 1.67 2.60 15.96
CA LEU A 30 2.63 1.64 15.46
C LEU A 30 3.77 2.36 14.73
N ASP A 31 4.98 1.83 14.91
CA ASP A 31 6.18 2.36 14.29
C ASP A 31 6.15 2.07 12.78
N GLU A 32 6.00 3.15 12.00
CA GLU A 32 5.97 3.11 10.54
C GLU A 32 7.25 2.49 9.94
N SER A 33 8.41 2.63 10.59
CA SER A 33 9.66 2.05 10.07
C SER A 33 9.65 0.53 10.10
N LYS A 34 9.01 -0.07 11.11
CA LYS A 34 8.85 -1.53 11.24
C LYS A 34 7.92 -2.11 10.19
N LEU A 35 7.03 -1.30 9.60
CA LEU A 35 6.17 -1.75 8.53
C LEU A 35 6.97 -2.24 7.31
N ALA A 36 8.02 -1.51 6.94
CA ALA A 36 8.89 -1.92 5.84
C ALA A 36 9.55 -3.27 6.13
N GLU A 37 10.02 -3.49 7.36
CA GLU A 37 10.61 -4.77 7.79
C GLU A 37 9.59 -5.93 7.74
N HIS A 38 8.37 -5.71 8.21
CA HIS A 38 7.29 -6.70 8.15
C HIS A 38 6.95 -7.08 6.70
N VAL A 39 6.86 -6.09 5.81
CA VAL A 39 6.57 -6.32 4.39
C VAL A 39 7.76 -6.97 3.68
N ALA A 40 8.99 -6.59 4.00
CA ALA A 40 10.20 -7.24 3.49
C ALA A 40 10.28 -8.72 3.88
N THR A 41 9.79 -9.08 5.08
CA THR A 41 9.71 -10.47 5.55
C THR A 41 8.72 -11.30 4.73
N LEU A 42 7.61 -10.70 4.28
CA LEU A 42 6.67 -11.35 3.35
C LEU A 42 7.30 -11.55 1.96
N GLY A 43 8.08 -10.58 1.51
CA GLY A 43 8.71 -10.56 0.19
C GLY A 43 7.73 -10.27 -0.95
N ALA A 44 8.28 -10.02 -2.14
CA ALA A 44 7.53 -9.66 -3.35
C ALA A 44 7.74 -10.64 -4.52
N ASP A 45 8.32 -11.82 -4.24
CA ASP A 45 8.54 -12.82 -5.28
C ASP A 45 7.23 -13.50 -5.68
N SER A 46 7.00 -13.61 -6.99
CA SER A 46 5.84 -14.28 -7.59
C SER A 46 4.48 -13.66 -7.21
N VAL A 47 4.43 -12.34 -7.01
CA VAL A 47 3.19 -11.56 -6.84
C VAL A 47 3.16 -10.40 -7.83
N ASP A 48 1.96 -9.93 -8.20
CA ASP A 48 1.82 -8.80 -9.14
C ASP A 48 1.85 -7.44 -8.43
N ALA A 49 1.53 -7.39 -7.14
CA ALA A 49 1.52 -6.18 -6.32
C ALA A 49 1.63 -6.52 -4.83
N VAL A 50 1.98 -5.52 -4.02
CA VAL A 50 2.04 -5.61 -2.55
C VAL A 50 1.13 -4.54 -1.92
N ILE A 51 0.24 -4.97 -1.03
CA ILE A 51 -0.54 -4.08 -0.16
C ILE A 51 0.22 -3.97 1.17
N ALA A 52 1.03 -2.91 1.32
CA ALA A 52 1.84 -2.71 2.52
C ALA A 52 1.00 -2.43 3.76
N SER A 53 -0.14 -1.74 3.63
CA SER A 53 -1.13 -1.60 4.70
C SER A 53 -2.54 -1.66 4.14
N ALA A 54 -3.28 -2.70 4.50
CA ALA A 54 -4.71 -2.83 4.21
C ALA A 54 -5.60 -2.09 5.23
N CYS A 55 -5.01 -1.55 6.31
CA CYS A 55 -5.68 -0.71 7.28
C CYS A 55 -5.44 0.77 6.97
N VAL A 56 -6.42 1.63 7.26
CA VAL A 56 -6.31 3.08 7.11
C VAL A 56 -5.67 3.77 8.32
N GLN A 57 -5.68 3.13 9.50
CA GLN A 57 -5.21 3.75 10.73
C GLN A 57 -3.68 3.68 10.90
N MET A 58 -3.06 2.62 10.38
CA MET A 58 -1.61 2.42 10.49
C MET A 58 -0.86 3.39 9.56
N PRO A 59 0.08 4.20 10.09
CA PRO A 59 0.94 5.03 9.26
C PRO A 59 1.76 4.16 8.30
N SER A 60 1.83 4.54 7.02
CA SER A 60 2.49 3.72 5.98
C SER A 60 3.24 4.49 4.90
N LEU A 61 3.09 5.82 4.82
CA LEU A 61 3.63 6.62 3.71
C LEU A 61 5.16 6.55 3.58
N LYS A 62 5.90 6.58 4.69
CA LYS A 62 7.37 6.45 4.66
C LYS A 62 7.80 5.03 4.29
N ALA A 63 7.10 4.02 4.80
CA ALA A 63 7.38 2.62 4.45
C ALA A 63 7.15 2.37 2.95
N LEU A 64 6.11 2.96 2.36
CA LEU A 64 5.86 2.87 0.93
C LEU A 64 7.04 3.40 0.10
N ARG A 65 7.70 4.48 0.52
CA ARG A 65 8.89 5.02 -0.19
C ARG A 65 10.02 4.02 -0.22
N VAL A 66 10.33 3.43 0.93
CA VAL A 66 11.40 2.44 1.07
C VAL A 66 11.09 1.23 0.21
N LEU A 67 9.90 0.64 0.38
CA LEU A 67 9.48 -0.57 -0.32
C LEU A 67 9.37 -0.36 -1.84
N ALA A 68 8.90 0.80 -2.30
CA ALA A 68 8.81 1.11 -3.73
C ALA A 68 10.18 1.19 -4.41
N SER A 69 11.26 1.45 -3.65
CA SER A 69 12.64 1.44 -4.15
C SER A 69 13.27 0.04 -4.15
N GLU A 70 12.83 -0.82 -3.23
CA GLU A 70 13.36 -2.19 -3.07
C GLU A 70 12.64 -3.20 -3.96
N PHE A 71 11.32 -3.05 -4.12
CA PHE A 71 10.47 -4.02 -4.82
C PHE A 71 10.29 -3.66 -6.29
N ARG A 72 10.27 -4.69 -7.13
CA ARG A 72 10.05 -4.56 -8.59
C ARG A 72 8.58 -4.49 -8.99
N VAL A 73 7.68 -4.61 -8.03
CA VAL A 73 6.22 -4.61 -8.21
C VAL A 73 5.62 -3.38 -7.54
N PRO A 74 4.42 -2.92 -7.95
CA PRO A 74 3.72 -1.85 -7.28
C PRO A 74 3.51 -2.14 -5.79
N VAL A 75 3.77 -1.14 -4.95
CA VAL A 75 3.51 -1.19 -3.51
C VAL A 75 2.50 -0.11 -3.16
N VAL A 76 1.39 -0.49 -2.54
CA VAL A 76 0.26 0.40 -2.23
C VAL A 76 -0.20 0.26 -0.78
N SER A 77 -1.01 1.21 -0.32
CA SER A 77 -1.76 1.12 0.93
C SER A 77 -3.21 1.53 0.69
N ALA A 78 -4.11 1.16 1.61
CA ALA A 78 -5.51 1.57 1.56
C ALA A 78 -5.63 3.10 1.43
N SER A 79 -4.89 3.86 2.24
CA SER A 79 -4.92 5.33 2.19
C SER A 79 -4.40 5.92 0.88
N LEU A 80 -3.36 5.33 0.28
CA LEU A 80 -2.84 5.76 -1.03
C LEU A 80 -3.85 5.47 -2.14
N CYS A 81 -4.43 4.27 -2.17
CA CYS A 81 -5.47 3.91 -3.14
C CYS A 81 -6.67 4.85 -3.02
N THR A 82 -7.13 5.15 -1.80
CA THR A 82 -8.22 6.12 -1.58
C THR A 82 -7.85 7.52 -2.10
N ALA A 83 -6.63 8.00 -1.87
CA ALA A 83 -6.19 9.30 -2.39
C ALA A 83 -6.18 9.33 -3.92
N ILE A 84 -5.75 8.24 -4.56
CA ILE A 84 -5.77 8.08 -6.02
C ILE A 84 -7.21 8.08 -6.56
N GLU A 85 -8.11 7.31 -5.94
CA GLU A 85 -9.53 7.27 -6.33
C GLU A 85 -10.17 8.66 -6.22
N ILE A 86 -9.96 9.36 -5.10
CA ILE A 86 -10.47 10.73 -4.91
C ILE A 86 -9.91 11.66 -6.01
N ALA A 87 -8.60 11.64 -6.26
CA ALA A 87 -7.99 12.49 -7.28
C ALA A 87 -8.52 12.17 -8.69
N SER A 88 -8.73 10.89 -8.99
CA SER A 88 -9.27 10.42 -10.28
C SER A 88 -10.71 10.87 -10.49
N HIS A 89 -11.55 10.72 -9.47
CA HIS A 89 -12.94 11.18 -9.47
C HIS A 89 -13.09 12.70 -9.58
N LEU A 90 -12.13 13.45 -9.05
CA LEU A 90 -12.08 14.91 -9.17
C LEU A 90 -11.40 15.39 -10.45
N HIS A 91 -10.99 14.47 -11.35
CA HIS A 91 -10.25 14.77 -12.57
C HIS A 91 -8.95 15.56 -12.34
N LEU A 92 -8.31 15.36 -11.18
CA LEU A 92 -7.05 16.00 -10.82
C LEU A 92 -5.82 15.23 -11.33
N VAL A 93 -6.02 14.01 -11.83
CA VAL A 93 -4.98 13.20 -12.47
C VAL A 93 -4.98 13.54 -13.96
N THR A 94 -3.98 14.29 -14.43
CA THR A 94 -3.92 14.76 -15.82
C THR A 94 -3.15 13.79 -16.72
N GLY A 95 -3.88 13.00 -17.52
CA GLY A 95 -3.40 12.34 -18.75
C GLY A 95 -2.43 11.16 -18.58
N HIS A 96 -2.77 10.00 -19.17
CA HIS A 96 -1.92 8.81 -19.42
C HIS A 96 -1.07 8.23 -18.27
N GLN A 97 -1.12 8.76 -17.05
CA GLN A 97 -0.44 8.17 -15.90
C GLN A 97 -1.18 6.92 -15.47
N SER A 98 -0.48 5.79 -15.45
CA SER A 98 -1.04 4.58 -14.84
C SER A 98 -1.23 4.80 -13.33
N VAL A 99 -2.12 4.04 -12.69
CA VAL A 99 -2.26 4.03 -11.22
C VAL A 99 -0.91 3.78 -10.54
N GLY A 100 -0.04 2.97 -11.16
CA GLY A 100 1.33 2.73 -10.70
C GLY A 100 2.24 3.95 -10.78
N ASP A 101 2.13 4.77 -11.85
CA ASP A 101 2.90 6.01 -11.99
C ASP A 101 2.43 7.07 -11.00
N LEU A 102 1.12 7.16 -10.77
CA LEU A 102 0.54 8.07 -9.78
C LEU A 102 0.90 7.65 -8.36
N ALA A 103 0.82 6.35 -8.05
CA ALA A 103 1.29 5.80 -6.78
C ALA A 103 2.77 6.09 -6.56
N LYS A 104 3.62 5.87 -7.58
CA LYS A 104 5.05 6.22 -7.51
C LYS A 104 5.27 7.73 -7.35
N ALA A 105 4.56 8.59 -8.07
CA ALA A 105 4.69 10.03 -7.96
C ALA A 105 4.28 10.54 -6.57
N LEU A 106 3.19 10.02 -6.00
CA LEU A 106 2.71 10.36 -4.66
C LEU A 106 3.63 9.82 -3.57
N VAL A 107 4.17 8.62 -3.77
CA VAL A 107 5.06 7.97 -2.81
C VAL A 107 6.46 8.57 -2.89
N VAL A 108 7.16 8.50 -4.01
CA VAL A 108 8.57 8.92 -4.16
C VAL A 108 8.72 10.45 -4.16
N GLY A 109 7.61 11.18 -4.35
CA GLY A 109 7.63 12.60 -4.69
C GLY A 109 7.93 12.73 -6.18
N ALA A 110 7.18 13.57 -6.90
CA ALA A 110 7.45 13.86 -8.28
C ALA A 110 8.88 14.43 -8.39
N THR A 111 9.84 13.59 -8.78
CA THR A 111 11.10 14.07 -9.33
C THR A 111 10.75 14.67 -10.69
N ALA A 112 10.54 15.97 -10.71
CA ALA A 112 10.76 16.78 -11.91
C ALA A 112 12.26 16.86 -12.19
#